data_AF-A0A9E4PB61-F1
#
_entry.id   AF-A0A9E4PB61-F1
#
_cell.length_a   1.000
_cell.length_b   1.000
_cell.length_c   1.000
_cell.angle_alpha   90.00
_cell.angle_beta   90.00
_cell.angle_gamma   90.00
#
_symmetry.space_group_name_H-M   'P 1'
#
loop_
_entity.id
_entity.type
_entity.pdbx_description
1 polymer ?
#
loop_
_entity_poly.entity_id
_entity_poly.type
_entity_poly.pdbx_seq_one_letter_code
_entity_poly.pdbx_strand_id
1 'polypeptide(L)'
;MRWEGNMPLIIGITGSIATGKSSACEMMTALGATHCDADRVVHRLYDPGWPAFGRILAAFGDDVVGEDGYIDRQKLGSKVFGNPEQMRRLTTAIGDIAAAVKGVVDEWNAALGPNDIALLEAVNLIEAGYGQWCHQVWLFACDAELARSRLMK
;
A
#
# COMPACT_ATOMS: atom_id res chain seq x y z
N MET A 1 -18.56 1.47 5.69
CA MET A 1 -19.29 0.31 6.24
C MET A 1 -19.41 0.50 7.74
N ARG A 2 -20.55 0.19 8.39
CA ARG A 2 -20.67 0.30 9.86
C ARG A 2 -20.32 -1.07 10.47
N TRP A 3 -19.43 -1.11 11.46
CA TRP A 3 -19.06 -2.35 12.14
C TRP A 3 -20.11 -2.71 13.19
N GLU A 4 -20.59 -3.95 13.16
CA GLU A 4 -21.68 -4.45 14.02
C GLU A 4 -21.22 -5.52 15.04
N GLY A 5 -19.93 -5.82 15.11
CA GLY A 5 -19.39 -6.79 16.09
C GLY A 5 -19.63 -8.26 15.76
N ASN A 6 -19.98 -8.58 14.52
CA ASN A 6 -20.18 -9.94 14.00
C ASN A 6 -19.11 -10.36 12.97
N MET A 7 -18.13 -9.50 12.72
CA MET A 7 -17.07 -9.64 11.71
C MET A 7 -15.82 -8.89 12.19
N PRO A 8 -14.63 -9.13 11.63
CA PRO A 8 -13.42 -8.43 12.07
C PRO A 8 -13.54 -6.91 11.89
N LEU A 9 -12.91 -6.15 12.78
CA LEU A 9 -12.80 -4.72 12.63
C LEU A 9 -11.62 -4.38 11.71
N ILE A 10 -11.93 -4.10 10.45
CA ILE A 10 -10.96 -3.59 9.47
C ILE A 10 -10.81 -2.07 9.58
N ILE A 11 -9.58 -1.61 9.86
CA ILE A 11 -9.20 -0.21 9.98
C ILE A 11 -8.22 0.14 8.84
N GLY A 12 -8.59 1.13 8.04
CA GLY A 12 -7.69 1.72 7.04
C GLY A 12 -6.74 2.71 7.70
N ILE A 13 -5.45 2.52 7.53
CA ILE A 13 -4.41 3.36 8.11
C ILE A 13 -3.75 4.18 7.01
N THR A 14 -3.82 5.50 7.12
CA THR A 14 -3.21 6.42 6.15
C THR A 14 -2.54 7.61 6.84
N GLY A 15 -1.77 8.36 6.07
CA GLY A 15 -0.92 9.42 6.59
C GLY A 15 0.31 9.62 5.72
N SER A 16 0.76 10.87 5.67
CA SER A 16 1.95 11.30 4.94
C SER A 16 3.22 10.62 5.47
N ILE A 17 4.31 10.73 4.73
CA ILE A 17 5.61 10.23 5.17
C ILE A 17 6.03 10.89 6.50
N ALA A 18 6.71 10.13 7.35
CA ALA A 18 7.26 10.59 8.63
C ALA A 18 6.23 11.07 9.68
N THR A 19 4.94 10.73 9.54
CA THR A 19 3.91 11.04 10.55
C THR A 19 3.85 10.03 11.70
N GLY A 20 4.54 8.90 11.61
CA GLY A 20 4.56 7.85 12.65
C GLY A 20 3.58 6.70 12.42
N LYS A 21 2.98 6.64 11.22
CA LYS A 21 2.03 5.60 10.79
C LYS A 21 2.55 4.17 11.01
N SER A 22 3.72 3.85 10.46
CA SER A 22 4.29 2.49 10.57
C SER A 22 4.60 2.10 12.02
N SER A 23 5.07 3.04 12.86
CA SER A 23 5.26 2.78 14.29
C SER A 23 3.94 2.48 15.02
N ALA A 24 2.84 3.14 14.66
CA ALA A 24 1.54 2.83 15.23
C ALA A 24 1.04 1.45 14.77
N CYS A 25 1.23 1.10 13.49
CA CYS A 25 0.93 -0.24 12.98
C CYS A 25 1.72 -1.32 13.73
N GLU A 26 3.02 -1.13 13.92
CA GLU A 26 3.87 -2.05 14.70
C GLU A 26 3.36 -2.25 16.13
N MET A 27 2.99 -1.17 16.83
CA MET A 27 2.43 -1.24 18.18
C MET A 27 1.12 -2.03 18.21
N MET A 28 0.23 -1.79 17.24
CA MET A 28 -1.06 -2.50 17.18
C MET A 28 -0.88 -3.96 16.81
N THR A 29 0.06 -4.28 15.91
CA THR A 29 0.42 -5.67 15.60
C THR A 29 0.99 -6.39 16.81
N ALA A 30 1.82 -5.72 17.63
CA ALA A 30 2.31 -6.29 18.90
C ALA A 30 1.17 -6.56 19.91
N LEU A 31 0.02 -5.90 19.77
CA LEU A 31 -1.19 -6.13 20.57
C LEU A 31 -2.14 -7.18 19.94
N GLY A 32 -1.76 -7.80 18.82
CA GLY A 32 -2.51 -8.88 18.18
C GLY A 32 -3.29 -8.48 16.92
N ALA A 33 -3.15 -7.24 16.43
CA ALA A 33 -3.79 -6.86 15.16
C ALA A 33 -3.09 -7.52 13.96
N THR A 34 -3.88 -8.03 13.02
CA THR A 34 -3.38 -8.43 11.71
C THR A 34 -3.08 -7.18 10.88
N HIS A 35 -1.98 -7.16 10.13
CA HIS A 35 -1.56 -5.98 9.36
C HIS A 35 -1.19 -6.34 7.93
N CYS A 36 -1.56 -5.47 7.00
CA CYS A 36 -1.10 -5.49 5.62
C CYS A 36 -0.69 -4.08 5.18
N ASP A 37 0.52 -3.99 4.64
CA ASP A 37 1.01 -2.84 3.87
C ASP A 37 0.60 -3.03 2.40
N ALA A 38 -0.39 -2.26 1.95
CA ALA A 38 -0.92 -2.32 0.59
C ALA A 38 0.12 -1.86 -0.45
N ASP A 39 1.01 -0.95 -0.10
CA ASP A 39 2.07 -0.50 -1.01
C ASP A 39 3.03 -1.67 -1.30
N ARG A 40 3.35 -2.49 -0.30
CA ARG A 40 4.09 -3.75 -0.51
C ARG A 40 3.35 -4.78 -1.33
N VAL A 41 2.02 -4.89 -1.20
CA VAL A 41 1.21 -5.78 -2.06
C VAL A 41 1.34 -5.35 -3.51
N VAL A 42 1.18 -4.05 -3.79
CA VAL A 42 1.33 -3.50 -5.14
C VAL A 42 2.74 -3.73 -5.68
N HIS A 43 3.77 -3.56 -4.85
CA HIS A 43 5.15 -3.80 -5.26
C HIS A 43 5.39 -5.26 -5.70
N ARG A 44 4.80 -6.22 -4.99
CA ARG A 44 4.92 -7.64 -5.33
C ARG A 44 4.27 -8.02 -6.65
N LEU A 45 3.28 -7.26 -7.12
CA LEU A 45 2.61 -7.53 -8.39
C LEU A 45 3.57 -7.49 -9.58
N TYR A 46 4.69 -6.80 -9.45
CA TYR A 46 5.75 -6.73 -10.45
C TYR A 46 7.06 -7.33 -9.97
N ASP A 47 7.06 -8.27 -9.03
CA ASP A 47 8.25 -9.08 -8.76
C ASP A 47 8.58 -9.97 -9.97
N PRO A 48 9.85 -10.39 -10.14
CA PRO A 48 10.22 -11.35 -11.16
C PRO A 48 9.33 -12.60 -11.13
N GLY A 49 8.86 -13.01 -12.30
CA GLY A 49 7.90 -14.12 -12.45
C GLY A 49 6.43 -13.68 -12.46
N TRP A 50 6.11 -12.44 -12.07
CA TRP A 50 4.76 -11.90 -12.23
C TRP A 50 4.54 -11.27 -13.61
N PRO A 51 3.31 -11.30 -14.16
CA PRO A 51 3.01 -10.72 -15.47
C PRO A 51 3.34 -9.23 -15.60
N ALA A 52 3.21 -8.46 -14.51
CA ALA A 52 3.49 -7.03 -14.56
C ALA A 52 4.98 -6.71 -14.77
N PHE A 53 5.90 -7.58 -14.32
CA PHE A 53 7.33 -7.38 -14.52
C PHE A 53 7.64 -7.20 -16.02
N GLY A 54 7.26 -8.17 -16.85
CA GLY A 54 7.47 -8.08 -18.30
C GLY A 54 6.75 -6.90 -18.97
N ARG A 55 5.56 -6.53 -18.49
CA ARG A 55 4.82 -5.36 -19.01
C ARG A 55 5.52 -4.05 -18.68
N ILE A 56 6.13 -3.94 -17.49
CA ILE A 56 6.91 -2.77 -17.08
C ILE A 56 8.17 -2.67 -17.93
N LEU A 57 8.89 -3.77 -18.15
CA LEU A 57 10.07 -3.80 -19.02
C LEU A 57 9.72 -3.35 -20.45
N ALA A 58 8.61 -3.86 -21.01
CA ALA A 58 8.13 -3.44 -22.32
C ALA A 58 7.75 -1.94 -22.40
N ALA A 59 7.30 -1.35 -21.29
CA ALA A 59 6.87 0.05 -21.25
C ALA A 59 8.00 1.05 -20.95
N PHE A 60 8.97 0.65 -20.13
CA PHE A 60 9.97 1.55 -19.52
C PHE A 60 11.42 1.16 -19.81
N GLY A 61 11.66 0.00 -20.41
CA GLY A 61 12.99 -0.55 -20.71
C GLY A 61 13.56 -1.39 -19.57
N ASP A 62 14.61 -2.16 -19.88
CA ASP A 62 15.27 -3.04 -18.90
C ASP A 62 16.17 -2.27 -17.93
N ASP A 63 16.43 -0.99 -18.20
CA ASP A 63 17.25 -0.13 -17.32
C ASP A 63 16.58 0.17 -15.97
N VAL A 64 15.27 -0.11 -15.84
CA VAL A 64 14.55 -0.07 -14.55
C VAL A 64 14.77 -1.33 -13.69
N VAL A 65 15.53 -2.32 -14.16
CA VAL A 65 15.88 -3.51 -13.38
C VAL A 65 17.17 -3.23 -12.58
N GLY A 66 17.15 -3.63 -11.32
CA GLY A 66 18.30 -3.59 -10.41
C GLY A 66 19.25 -4.77 -10.63
N GLU A 67 20.42 -4.70 -9.99
CA GLU A 67 21.41 -5.81 -10.04
C GLU A 67 20.89 -7.10 -9.37
N ASP A 68 19.90 -6.97 -8.47
CA ASP A 68 19.22 -8.07 -7.81
C ASP A 68 18.15 -8.75 -8.69
N GLY A 69 17.93 -8.23 -9.90
CA GLY A 69 16.93 -8.73 -10.85
C GLY A 69 15.50 -8.24 -10.59
N TYR A 70 15.28 -7.39 -9.58
CA TYR A 70 13.98 -6.80 -9.28
C TYR A 70 13.84 -5.43 -9.95
N ILE A 71 12.61 -4.90 -10.02
CA ILE A 71 12.40 -3.52 -10.45
C ILE A 71 13.01 -2.56 -9.42
N ASP A 72 13.96 -1.75 -9.87
CA ASP A 72 14.49 -0.62 -9.13
C ASP A 72 13.43 0.49 -9.08
N ARG A 73 12.76 0.59 -7.93
CA ARG A 73 11.69 1.56 -7.71
C ARG A 73 12.16 3.01 -7.77
N GLN A 74 13.43 3.29 -7.49
CA GLN A 74 13.97 4.65 -7.58
C GLN A 74 14.13 5.05 -9.05
N LYS A 75 14.70 4.15 -9.87
CA LYS A 75 14.80 4.36 -11.32
C LYS A 75 13.42 4.45 -11.97
N LEU A 76 12.54 3.49 -11.71
CA LEU A 76 11.18 3.52 -12.25
C LEU A 76 10.43 4.77 -11.78
N GLY A 77 10.54 5.11 -10.48
CA GLY A 77 9.97 6.31 -9.89
C GLY A 77 10.41 7.58 -10.62
N SER A 78 11.71 7.72 -10.92
CA SER A 78 12.24 8.87 -11.67
C SER A 78 11.65 9.03 -13.08
N LYS A 79 11.17 7.95 -13.70
CA LYS A 79 10.56 7.98 -15.04
C LYS A 79 9.08 8.37 -15.00
N VAL A 80 8.40 8.13 -13.89
CA VAL A 80 6.93 8.32 -13.77
C VAL A 80 6.54 9.52 -12.92
N PHE A 81 7.37 9.92 -11.96
CA PHE A 81 7.04 10.97 -11.01
C PHE A 81 6.94 12.33 -11.72
N GLY A 82 5.88 13.09 -11.43
CA GLY A 82 5.59 14.36 -12.10
C GLY A 82 5.09 14.22 -13.54
N ASN A 83 4.93 13.01 -14.07
CA ASN A 83 4.43 12.76 -15.43
C ASN A 83 3.15 11.88 -15.40
N PRO A 84 1.95 12.49 -15.49
CA PRO A 84 0.68 11.75 -15.44
C PRO A 84 0.53 10.67 -16.52
N GLU A 85 1.10 10.91 -17.71
CA GLU A 85 1.07 9.94 -18.81
C GLU A 85 1.85 8.68 -18.47
N GLN A 86 3.07 8.86 -17.98
CA GLN A 86 3.94 7.75 -17.59
C GLN A 86 3.41 7.03 -16.35
N MET A 87 2.83 7.76 -15.39
CA MET A 87 2.15 7.17 -14.25
C MET A 87 1.00 6.26 -14.70
N ARG A 88 0.16 6.74 -15.65
CA ARG A 88 -0.93 5.92 -16.19
C ARG A 88 -0.40 4.69 -16.93
N ARG A 89 0.67 4.81 -17.73
CA ARG A 89 1.32 3.67 -18.39
C ARG A 89 1.82 2.64 -17.37
N LEU A 90 2.40 3.09 -16.25
CA LEU A 90 2.82 2.20 -15.16
C LEU A 90 1.63 1.49 -14.52
N THR A 91 0.59 2.25 -14.12
CA THR A 91 -0.62 1.67 -13.53
C THR A 91 -1.25 0.62 -14.44
N THR A 92 -1.33 0.88 -15.75
CA THR A 92 -1.82 -0.10 -16.74
C THR A 92 -0.92 -1.34 -16.83
N ALA A 93 0.41 -1.16 -16.80
CA ALA A 93 1.35 -2.28 -16.83
C ALA A 93 1.23 -3.19 -15.59
N ILE A 94 1.02 -2.60 -14.41
CA ILE A 94 0.80 -3.34 -13.15
C ILE A 94 -0.47 -4.18 -13.22
N GLY A 95 -1.54 -3.65 -13.81
CA GLY A 95 -2.81 -4.35 -13.97
C GLY A 95 -3.79 -3.99 -12.85
N ASP A 96 -4.55 -4.98 -12.37
CA ASP A 96 -5.64 -4.74 -11.41
C ASP A 96 -5.13 -4.66 -9.96
N ILE A 97 -4.57 -3.49 -9.63
CA ILE A 97 -4.10 -3.15 -8.28
C ILE A 97 -5.25 -3.25 -7.26
N ALA A 98 -6.43 -2.76 -7.63
CA ALA A 98 -7.57 -2.72 -6.71
C ALA A 98 -8.01 -4.12 -6.32
N ALA A 99 -8.08 -5.06 -7.28
CA ALA A 99 -8.39 -6.46 -6.99
C ALA A 99 -7.36 -7.11 -6.06
N ALA A 100 -6.06 -6.85 -6.26
CA ALA A 100 -5.02 -7.41 -5.41
C ALA A 100 -5.16 -6.95 -3.93
N VAL A 101 -5.38 -5.65 -3.72
CA VAL A 101 -5.55 -5.10 -2.36
C VAL A 101 -6.89 -5.51 -1.76
N LYS A 102 -7.96 -5.53 -2.55
CA LYS A 102 -9.29 -6.00 -2.13
C LYS A 102 -9.28 -7.47 -1.73
N GLY A 103 -8.48 -8.30 -2.41
CA GLY A 103 -8.29 -9.71 -2.08
C GLY A 103 -7.83 -9.90 -0.62
N VAL A 104 -6.91 -9.06 -0.12
CA VAL A 104 -6.48 -9.10 1.29
C VAL A 104 -7.65 -8.84 2.24
N VAL A 105 -8.49 -7.84 1.93
CA VAL A 105 -9.67 -7.52 2.74
C VAL A 105 -10.69 -8.67 2.72
N ASP A 106 -10.86 -9.32 1.57
CA ASP A 106 -11.76 -10.47 1.43
C ASP A 106 -11.26 -11.70 2.19
N GLU A 107 -9.96 -11.96 2.16
CA GLU A 107 -9.33 -12.99 2.98
C GLU A 107 -9.55 -12.74 4.47
N TRP A 108 -9.40 -11.49 4.94
CA TRP A 108 -9.68 -11.15 6.34
C TRP A 108 -11.13 -11.34 6.73
N ASN A 109 -12.07 -10.90 5.88
CA ASN A 109 -13.50 -11.10 6.13
C ASN A 109 -13.88 -12.58 6.20
N ALA A 110 -13.15 -13.46 5.50
CA ALA A 110 -13.40 -14.89 5.51
C ALA A 110 -12.70 -15.63 6.65
N ALA A 111 -11.51 -15.17 7.08
CA ALA A 111 -10.63 -15.92 7.99
C ALA A 111 -10.64 -15.40 9.43
N LEU A 112 -10.92 -14.12 9.66
CA LEU A 112 -10.85 -13.50 10.98
C LEU A 112 -12.22 -13.52 11.69
N GLY A 113 -12.17 -13.56 13.02
CA GLY A 113 -13.34 -13.58 13.88
C GLY A 113 -13.85 -12.17 14.28
N PRO A 114 -15.02 -12.11 14.95
CA PRO A 114 -15.66 -10.83 15.31
C PRO A 114 -14.87 -9.92 16.26
N ASN A 115 -13.93 -10.49 17.01
CA ASN A 115 -13.07 -9.76 17.96
C ASN A 115 -11.70 -9.40 17.37
N ASP A 116 -11.41 -9.81 16.14
CA ASP A 116 -10.12 -9.57 15.51
C ASP A 116 -10.07 -8.19 14.88
N ILE A 117 -8.88 -7.59 14.87
CA ILE A 117 -8.61 -6.29 14.26
C ILE A 117 -7.65 -6.49 13.09
N ALA A 118 -7.96 -5.89 11.95
CA ALA A 118 -7.10 -5.89 10.77
C ALA A 118 -6.77 -4.47 10.32
N LEU A 119 -5.51 -4.23 9.97
CA LEU A 119 -4.97 -2.92 9.60
C LEU A 119 -4.55 -2.92 8.14
N LEU A 120 -5.28 -2.18 7.31
CA LEU A 120 -4.92 -1.94 5.92
C LEU A 120 -4.15 -0.62 5.81
N GLU A 121 -2.82 -0.67 5.79
CA GLU A 121 -1.97 0.49 5.66
C GLU A 121 -1.73 0.84 4.18
N ALA A 122 -1.99 2.09 3.79
CA ALA A 122 -1.61 2.58 2.47
C ALA A 122 -1.30 4.08 2.51
N VAL A 123 -0.29 4.54 1.76
CA VAL A 123 -0.04 5.98 1.59
C VAL A 123 -1.19 6.63 0.83
N ASN A 124 -1.69 6.02 -0.24
CA ASN A 124 -2.75 6.53 -1.11
C ASN A 124 -4.15 5.98 -0.78
N LEU A 125 -4.40 5.61 0.48
CA LEU A 125 -5.61 4.92 0.90
C LEU A 125 -6.92 5.61 0.47
N ILE A 126 -6.93 6.95 0.51
CA ILE A 126 -8.10 7.76 0.19
C ILE A 126 -8.21 7.89 -1.34
N GLU A 127 -7.13 8.25 -2.01
CA GLU A 127 -7.06 8.48 -3.45
C GLU A 127 -7.33 7.20 -4.25
N ALA A 128 -6.87 6.05 -3.76
CA ALA A 128 -7.12 4.74 -4.34
C ALA A 128 -8.49 4.15 -3.95
N GLY A 129 -9.24 4.82 -3.08
CA GLY A 129 -10.58 4.41 -2.67
C GLY A 129 -10.61 3.19 -1.73
N TYR A 130 -9.47 2.75 -1.18
CA TYR A 130 -9.41 1.58 -0.30
C TYR A 130 -10.18 1.78 1.02
N GLY A 131 -10.33 3.04 1.45
CA GLY A 131 -11.12 3.39 2.64
C GLY A 131 -12.56 2.89 2.59
N GLN A 132 -13.14 2.69 1.40
CA GLN A 132 -14.51 2.16 1.26
C GLN A 132 -14.63 0.69 1.71
N TRP A 133 -13.52 -0.06 1.73
CA TRP A 133 -13.45 -1.45 2.17
C TRP A 133 -13.18 -1.57 3.68
N CYS A 134 -12.97 -0.44 4.37
CA CYS A 134 -12.68 -0.38 5.79
C CYS A 134 -13.93 0.04 6.58
N HIS A 135 -13.98 -0.35 7.85
CA HIS A 135 -15.02 0.11 8.78
C HIS A 135 -14.68 1.48 9.36
N GLN A 136 -13.39 1.74 9.56
CA GLN A 136 -12.85 3.02 10.02
C GLN A 136 -11.63 3.40 9.18
N VAL A 137 -11.36 4.70 9.07
CA VAL A 137 -10.12 5.22 8.49
C VAL A 137 -9.45 6.10 9.52
N TRP A 138 -8.20 5.78 9.85
CA TRP A 138 -7.38 6.56 10.77
C TRP A 138 -6.29 7.29 9.97
N LEU A 139 -6.30 8.62 10.09
CA LEU A 139 -5.31 9.50 9.50
C LEU A 139 -4.25 9.86 10.55
N PHE A 140 -3.01 9.49 10.28
CA PHE A 140 -1.84 9.91 11.04
C PHE A 140 -1.26 11.18 10.43
N ALA A 141 -1.33 12.28 11.19
CA ALA A 141 -0.82 13.57 10.79
C ALA A 141 0.10 14.16 11.88
N CYS A 142 1.07 14.96 11.44
CA CYS A 142 1.89 15.79 12.32
C CYS A 142 2.25 17.09 11.60
N ASP A 143 2.81 18.05 12.33
CA ASP A 143 3.30 19.29 11.73
C ASP A 143 4.36 19.03 10.67
N ALA A 144 4.33 19.83 9.60
CA ALA A 144 5.25 19.68 8.47
C ALA A 144 6.73 19.84 8.88
N GLU A 145 7.02 20.75 9.82
CA GLU A 145 8.38 20.92 10.36
C GLU A 145 8.86 19.66 11.09
N LEU A 146 7.98 19.03 11.86
CA LEU A 146 8.30 17.79 12.57
C LEU A 146 8.53 16.65 11.58
N ALA A 147 7.66 16.49 10.57
CA ALA A 147 7.84 15.50 9.50
C ALA A 147 9.17 15.69 8.78
N ARG A 148 9.52 16.94 8.43
CA ARG A 148 10.80 17.26 7.78
C ARG A 148 11.99 16.91 8.68
N SER A 149 11.93 17.24 9.97
CA SER A 149 13.02 16.94 10.91
C SER A 149 13.28 15.44 11.05
N ARG A 150 12.25 14.60 10.89
CA ARG A 150 12.34 13.13 10.91
C ARG A 150 12.94 12.56 9.63
N LEU A 151 12.72 13.20 8.48
CA LEU A 151 13.29 12.80 7.18
C LEU A 151 14.77 13.16 7.01
N MET A 152 15.25 14.17 7.74
CA MET A 152 16.62 14.66 7.65
C MET A 152 17.61 13.96 8.61
N LYS A 153 17.14 12.94 9.34
CA LYS A 153 17.97 12.06 10.16
C LYS A 153 18.38 10.84 9.36
#